data_AF-A0A2C5Y2U7-F1
#
_entry.id   AF-A0A2C5Y2U7-F1
#
_cell.length_a   1.000
_cell.length_b   1.000
_cell.length_c   1.000
_cell.angle_alpha   90.00
_cell.angle_beta   90.00
_cell.angle_gamma   90.00
#
_symmetry.space_group_name_H-M   'P 1'
#
loop_
_entity.id
_entity.type
_entity.pdbx_description
1 polymer ?
#
loop_
_entity_poly.entity_id
_entity_poly.type
_entity_poly.pdbx_seq_one_letter_code
_entity_poly.pdbx_strand_id
1 'polypeptide(L)'
;MLASFTSAALSKRLALSARLVILLRPNEDKARHFDVSICLLESGQVPGPEPDCVGIHALAMPSKHFGPASPSASTATLTPTRVELSIKPCRRRTGPSRRPAPSALSVQFWQRARLTKMRLFLLLLLVPFVVAAPASGGMPWAKRAQPAPLLASQTATGPVKDKYIVKFHKGSALAIIEKSLRHLLPHIDHVYEGIFTGFAAKLHKGHLEAMRSHPEVAFIEKDAIFSHREVLTAEDTTWGLGRISHRDYGSHSYIYDSSAAQDTCVYVIDSGVDDTHPDFGGRAKQIKNFVPGTDQDEKGHGTHVAGTVGSNSYGVAKKTQIFGVKVLDANGDGPNSRIIAGLDFVVGDVKSRNCAKGSFINLSLGGPKSEAMNRAISDVIGAGFFVGVAAGNENQDADNTSPASSREACTVGGTTRNDTRYVNSNYGPAVNIMAPAVDVKSLRVGGGTTRKSGTSMATPHVVGLAAYLGSLEGISGTSALCRRIQELATKDAITDQSKDTVNLLTFNGASVAREGGGGGQRRRGGEGEGGDNSSPPSYEASFF
;
A
#
# COMPACT_ATOMS: atom_id res chain seq x y z
N MET A 1 19.14 14.89 -49.76
CA MET A 1 19.44 13.46 -49.61
C MET A 1 18.12 12.71 -49.46
N LEU A 2 17.82 11.84 -50.43
CA LEU A 2 16.81 10.79 -50.29
C LEU A 2 17.32 9.75 -49.28
N ALA A 3 16.43 9.22 -48.44
CA ALA A 3 16.58 7.89 -47.88
C ALA A 3 15.17 7.29 -47.65
N SER A 4 14.78 6.39 -48.55
CA SER A 4 13.63 5.51 -48.41
C SER A 4 13.99 4.32 -47.54
N PHE A 5 13.06 3.88 -46.70
CA PHE A 5 12.95 2.46 -46.34
C PHE A 5 11.52 2.01 -46.60
N THR A 6 11.37 1.14 -47.59
CA THR A 6 10.14 0.41 -47.90
C THR A 6 10.17 -0.95 -47.20
N SER A 7 9.10 -1.27 -46.47
CA SER A 7 8.56 -2.63 -46.44
C SER A 7 7.03 -2.52 -46.45
N ALA A 8 6.44 -2.97 -47.54
CA ALA A 8 5.00 -3.13 -47.79
C ALA A 8 4.57 -4.54 -47.29
N ALA A 9 3.32 -4.94 -47.04
CA ALA A 9 2.00 -4.44 -47.40
C ALA A 9 0.91 -5.18 -46.58
N LEU A 10 -0.18 -4.49 -46.24
CA LEU A 10 -1.62 -4.82 -46.37
C LEU A 10 -2.38 -3.80 -45.49
N SER A 11 -3.42 -3.06 -45.88
CA SER A 11 -4.25 -2.95 -47.09
C SER A 11 -4.94 -1.57 -47.02
N LYS A 12 -5.35 -1.07 -48.19
CA LYS A 12 -5.89 0.28 -48.49
C LYS A 12 -7.06 0.73 -47.59
N ARG A 13 -7.04 2.01 -47.17
CA ARG A 13 -8.16 2.98 -47.29
C ARG A 13 -7.67 4.41 -46.97
N LEU A 14 -8.28 5.38 -47.66
CA LEU A 14 -7.89 6.79 -47.82
C LEU A 14 -7.42 7.49 -46.53
N ALA A 15 -6.28 8.18 -46.59
CA ALA A 15 -5.85 9.14 -45.57
C ALA A 15 -6.12 10.57 -46.06
N LEU A 16 -7.09 11.26 -45.45
CA LEU A 16 -7.10 12.72 -45.42
C LEU A 16 -5.98 13.17 -44.46
N SER A 17 -4.97 13.88 -44.96
CA SER A 17 -3.95 14.50 -44.14
C SER A 17 -4.34 15.96 -43.85
N ALA A 18 -4.84 16.22 -42.65
CA ALA A 18 -4.97 17.59 -42.14
C ALA A 18 -3.62 18.06 -41.58
N ARG A 19 -3.20 19.28 -41.90
CA ARG A 19 -1.99 19.92 -41.35
C ARG A 19 -2.40 20.95 -40.31
N LEU A 20 -1.74 20.88 -39.15
CA LEU A 20 -1.85 21.89 -38.10
C LEU A 20 -0.89 23.05 -38.40
N VAL A 21 -1.40 24.26 -38.49
CA VAL A 21 -0.61 25.47 -38.72
C VAL A 21 -0.79 26.43 -37.55
N ILE A 22 0.33 26.93 -37.02
CA ILE A 22 0.35 27.90 -35.91
C ILE A 22 0.78 29.25 -36.49
N LEU A 23 -0.07 30.26 -36.33
CA LEU A 23 0.19 31.64 -36.77
C LEU A 23 0.43 32.53 -35.55
N LEU A 24 1.50 33.31 -35.60
CA LEU A 24 1.85 34.31 -34.59
C LEU A 24 1.69 35.71 -35.21
N ARG A 25 0.77 36.52 -34.69
CA ARG A 25 0.62 37.92 -35.10
C ARG A 25 1.04 38.86 -33.96
N PRO A 26 1.80 39.93 -34.22
CA PRO A 26 2.05 40.97 -33.23
C PRO A 26 0.73 41.62 -32.81
N ASN A 27 0.51 41.79 -31.51
CA ASN A 27 -0.68 42.46 -31.01
C ASN A 27 -0.48 43.99 -31.06
N GLU A 28 -1.24 44.69 -31.90
CA GLU A 28 -1.04 46.13 -32.16
C GLU A 28 -1.32 47.03 -30.95
N ASP A 29 -2.10 46.55 -29.96
CA ASP A 29 -2.45 47.33 -28.77
C ASP A 29 -1.48 47.12 -27.59
N LYS A 30 -0.60 46.11 -27.64
CA LYS A 30 0.30 45.75 -26.52
C LYS A 30 1.68 45.32 -27.00
N ALA A 31 2.66 46.22 -26.83
CA ALA A 31 4.04 46.15 -27.35
C ALA A 31 4.92 44.93 -26.96
N ARG A 32 4.38 43.87 -26.33
CA ARG A 32 5.10 42.62 -25.98
C ARG A 32 4.21 41.37 -26.03
N HIS A 33 3.09 41.43 -26.73
CA HIS A 33 2.13 40.33 -26.82
C HIS A 33 2.02 39.84 -28.26
N PHE A 34 1.86 38.53 -28.43
CA PHE A 34 1.56 37.91 -29.71
C PHE A 34 0.22 37.18 -29.59
N ASP A 35 -0.63 37.34 -30.59
CA ASP A 35 -1.83 36.55 -30.71
C ASP A 35 -1.48 35.25 -31.44
N VAL A 36 -1.79 34.13 -30.79
CA VAL A 36 -1.52 32.79 -31.32
C VAL A 36 -2.83 32.21 -31.84
N SER A 37 -2.86 31.89 -33.12
CA SER A 37 -3.98 31.22 -33.77
C SER A 37 -3.56 29.84 -34.25
N ILE A 38 -4.36 28.82 -33.91
CA ILE A 38 -4.16 27.45 -34.36
C ILE A 38 -5.23 27.12 -35.40
N CYS A 39 -4.81 26.74 -36.59
CA CYS A 39 -5.69 26.47 -37.72
C CYS A 39 -5.46 25.03 -38.23
N LEU A 40 -6.54 24.33 -38.57
CA LEU A 40 -6.52 23.03 -39.23
C LEU A 40 -6.81 23.24 -40.72
N LEU A 41 -5.84 22.95 -41.58
CA LEU A 41 -5.98 23.10 -43.03
C LEU A 41 -5.91 21.73 -43.72
N GLU A 42 -6.75 21.54 -44.74
CA GLU A 42 -6.63 20.40 -45.63
C GLU A 42 -5.41 20.55 -46.55
N SER A 43 -4.79 19.42 -46.91
CA SER A 43 -3.58 19.38 -47.74
C SER A 43 -3.77 20.11 -49.09
N GLY A 44 -3.18 21.30 -49.23
CA GLY A 44 -3.10 22.04 -50.49
C GLY A 44 -3.68 23.46 -50.45
N GLN A 45 -4.31 23.88 -49.35
CA GLN A 45 -4.79 25.27 -49.18
C GLN A 45 -3.68 26.23 -48.76
N VAL A 46 -3.62 27.38 -49.42
CA VAL A 46 -2.84 28.55 -48.98
C VAL A 46 -3.75 29.40 -48.08
N PRO A 47 -3.30 29.82 -46.88
CA PRO A 47 -4.16 30.56 -45.96
C PRO A 47 -4.56 31.92 -46.53
N GLY A 48 -5.88 32.13 -46.67
CA GLY A 48 -6.47 33.44 -46.92
C GLY A 48 -6.47 34.31 -45.66
N PRO A 49 -6.92 35.58 -45.75
CA PRO A 49 -6.82 36.55 -44.66
C PRO A 49 -7.56 36.15 -43.36
N GLU A 50 -8.61 35.31 -43.45
CA GLU A 50 -9.38 34.79 -42.32
C GLU A 50 -9.72 33.29 -42.50
N PRO A 51 -8.90 32.36 -42.00
CA PRO A 51 -9.30 30.97 -41.84
C PRO A 51 -10.06 30.78 -40.50
N ASP A 52 -10.96 29.79 -40.43
CA ASP A 52 -11.64 29.38 -39.19
C ASP A 52 -10.60 28.83 -38.19
N CYS A 53 -10.15 29.67 -37.26
CA CYS A 53 -9.11 29.35 -36.28
C CYS A 53 -9.61 29.60 -34.85
N VAL A 54 -9.10 28.80 -33.90
CA VAL A 54 -9.36 29.01 -32.47
C VAL A 54 -8.23 29.87 -31.89
N GLY A 55 -8.58 31.07 -31.41
CA GLY A 55 -7.62 32.04 -30.86
C GLY A 55 -7.35 31.83 -29.37
N ILE A 56 -6.07 31.91 -28.97
CA ILE A 56 -5.65 31.89 -27.56
C ILE A 56 -4.68 33.07 -27.34
N HIS A 57 -4.97 33.95 -26.38
CA HIS A 57 -4.05 35.02 -25.99
C HIS A 57 -2.96 34.50 -25.06
N ALA A 58 -1.70 34.70 -25.42
CA ALA A 58 -0.54 34.28 -24.63
C ALA A 58 0.36 35.47 -24.29
N LEU A 59 0.94 35.46 -23.08
CA LEU A 59 1.79 36.53 -22.54
C LEU A 59 3.25 36.05 -22.52
N ALA A 60 4.14 36.75 -23.23
CA ALA A 60 5.57 36.42 -23.23
C ALA A 60 6.28 37.11 -22.05
N MET A 61 6.86 36.33 -21.13
CA MET A 61 7.73 36.83 -20.06
C MET A 61 9.18 36.90 -20.56
N PRO A 62 9.91 38.01 -20.39
CA PRO A 62 11.28 38.13 -20.89
C PRO A 62 12.29 37.42 -19.98
N SER A 63 13.08 36.49 -20.53
CA SER A 63 14.30 36.00 -19.89
C SER A 63 15.40 37.06 -19.97
N LYS A 64 15.96 37.44 -18.81
CA LYS A 64 17.13 38.34 -18.74
C LYS A 64 18.38 37.63 -19.28
N HIS A 65 18.83 38.02 -20.47
CA HIS A 65 20.23 38.23 -20.88
C HIS A 65 20.32 38.26 -22.41
N PHE A 66 20.47 39.45 -23.00
CA PHE A 66 21.11 39.64 -24.30
C PHE A 66 21.83 40.99 -24.28
N GLY A 67 23.17 40.95 -24.32
CA GLY A 67 24.02 42.07 -24.72
C GLY A 67 24.22 42.06 -26.25
N PRO A 68 24.74 43.14 -26.85
CA PRO A 68 24.57 43.41 -28.27
C PRO A 68 25.61 42.67 -29.13
N ALA A 69 25.18 42.11 -30.27
CA ALA A 69 26.06 41.84 -31.40
C ALA A 69 25.26 41.71 -32.72
N SER A 70 25.76 42.37 -33.75
CA SER A 70 25.20 42.53 -35.11
C SER A 70 25.49 41.31 -36.02
N PRO A 71 25.20 41.35 -37.35
CA PRO A 71 24.49 40.29 -38.05
C PRO A 71 25.41 39.27 -38.73
N SER A 72 25.10 37.98 -38.60
CA SER A 72 25.45 36.98 -39.62
C SER A 72 24.55 35.76 -39.52
N ALA A 73 24.15 35.26 -40.68
CA ALA A 73 23.20 34.17 -40.85
C ALA A 73 23.81 32.82 -40.42
N SER A 74 23.10 32.07 -39.58
CA SER A 74 23.07 30.60 -39.68
C SER A 74 21.87 30.05 -38.90
N THR A 75 21.19 29.12 -39.55
CA THR A 75 20.04 28.33 -39.10
C THR A 75 20.27 27.68 -37.72
N ALA A 76 19.45 28.07 -36.74
CA ALA A 76 19.34 27.38 -35.45
C ALA A 76 18.03 26.59 -35.38
N THR A 77 18.15 25.28 -35.22
CA THR A 77 17.06 24.32 -35.04
C THR A 77 16.53 24.42 -33.61
N LEU A 78 15.28 24.84 -33.42
CA LEU A 78 14.62 24.89 -32.11
C LEU A 78 14.01 23.52 -31.77
N THR A 79 14.42 22.95 -30.63
CA THR A 79 13.78 21.79 -29.99
C THR A 79 12.53 22.25 -29.22
N PRO A 80 11.42 21.48 -29.22
CA PRO A 80 10.17 21.95 -28.65
C PRO A 80 10.19 21.87 -27.12
N THR A 81 10.04 23.03 -26.46
CA THR A 81 9.81 23.12 -25.02
C THR A 81 8.31 22.98 -24.74
N ARG A 82 7.97 22.15 -23.76
CA ARG A 82 6.61 21.80 -23.31
C ARG A 82 5.86 23.05 -22.81
N VAL A 83 4.69 23.34 -23.39
CA VAL A 83 3.77 24.40 -22.92
C VAL A 83 2.67 23.75 -22.08
N GLU A 84 2.60 24.08 -20.79
CA GLU A 84 1.50 23.66 -19.90
C GLU A 84 0.37 24.72 -19.91
N LEU A 85 -0.84 24.31 -20.27
CA LEU A 85 -2.06 25.11 -20.19
C LEU A 85 -2.77 24.85 -18.85
N SER A 86 -2.93 25.88 -18.02
CA SER A 86 -3.71 25.82 -16.78
C SER A 86 -5.08 26.47 -16.96
N ILE A 87 -6.15 25.71 -16.83
CA ILE A 87 -7.54 26.19 -16.89
C ILE A 87 -8.10 26.24 -15.47
N LYS A 88 -8.51 27.42 -14.99
CA LYS A 88 -9.25 27.60 -13.73
C LYS A 88 -10.73 27.88 -13.99
N PRO A 89 -11.68 27.15 -13.37
CA PRO A 89 -13.11 27.44 -13.52
C PRO A 89 -13.56 28.64 -12.68
N CYS A 90 -14.39 29.48 -13.29
CA CYS A 90 -14.96 30.70 -12.73
C CYS A 90 -16.20 30.39 -11.86
N ARG A 91 -16.25 30.90 -10.63
CA ARG A 91 -17.32 30.65 -9.63
C ARG A 91 -18.44 31.69 -9.78
N ARG A 92 -19.68 31.28 -10.08
CA ARG A 92 -20.87 32.16 -10.09
C ARG A 92 -21.43 32.38 -8.68
N ARG A 93 -21.77 33.64 -8.38
CA ARG A 93 -22.48 34.12 -7.17
C ARG A 93 -23.98 33.74 -7.22
N THR A 94 -24.55 33.33 -6.09
CA THR A 94 -26.00 33.26 -5.86
C THR A 94 -26.38 34.11 -4.64
N GLY A 95 -27.36 35.00 -4.80
CA GLY A 95 -27.99 35.76 -3.69
C GLY A 95 -29.32 35.11 -3.23
N PRO A 96 -29.91 35.55 -2.11
CA PRO A 96 -30.93 34.79 -1.37
C PRO A 96 -32.36 35.33 -1.54
N SER A 97 -33.38 34.47 -1.44
CA SER A 97 -34.77 34.89 -1.14
C SER A 97 -35.69 33.77 -0.67
N ARG A 98 -36.01 33.82 0.64
CA ARG A 98 -37.31 33.62 1.35
C ARG A 98 -38.27 32.47 1.00
N ARG A 99 -38.62 31.71 2.06
CA ARG A 99 -39.82 30.85 2.22
C ARG A 99 -41.09 31.71 2.38
N PRO A 100 -42.29 31.11 2.20
CA PRO A 100 -43.03 30.60 3.37
C PRO A 100 -43.73 29.23 3.13
N ALA A 101 -44.14 28.59 4.22
CA ALA A 101 -45.08 27.45 4.31
C ALA A 101 -46.37 27.95 5.02
N PRO A 102 -47.36 27.13 5.44
CA PRO A 102 -47.78 25.78 5.03
C PRO A 102 -49.33 25.68 4.80
N SER A 103 -49.85 24.54 4.32
CA SER A 103 -51.20 24.08 4.73
C SER A 103 -51.36 22.57 4.56
N ALA A 104 -51.87 21.95 5.61
CA ALA A 104 -52.24 20.54 5.69
C ALA A 104 -53.49 20.23 4.83
N LEU A 105 -53.64 18.97 4.41
CA LEU A 105 -54.93 18.27 4.44
C LEU A 105 -54.72 16.75 4.33
N SER A 106 -55.47 16.08 5.17
CA SER A 106 -55.49 14.68 5.53
C SER A 106 -56.52 13.88 4.72
N VAL A 107 -56.45 12.54 4.87
CA VAL A 107 -57.57 11.56 4.89
C VAL A 107 -57.76 10.62 3.68
N GLN A 108 -57.34 9.35 3.95
CA GLN A 108 -58.01 8.04 3.81
C GLN A 108 -58.24 7.33 2.45
N PHE A 109 -57.68 6.10 2.42
CA PHE A 109 -58.25 4.79 2.10
C PHE A 109 -59.36 4.65 1.04
N TRP A 110 -59.11 3.76 0.05
CA TRP A 110 -59.97 2.59 -0.11
C TRP A 110 -59.27 1.40 -0.81
N GLN A 111 -59.73 0.22 -0.43
CA GLN A 111 -59.27 -1.12 -0.81
C GLN A 111 -59.66 -1.51 -2.24
N ARG A 112 -58.93 -2.49 -2.79
CA ARG A 112 -59.39 -3.74 -3.46
C ARG A 112 -58.25 -4.21 -4.38
N ALA A 113 -58.05 -5.47 -4.74
CA ALA A 113 -58.41 -6.79 -4.26
C ALA A 113 -57.71 -7.76 -5.24
N ARG A 114 -57.38 -8.94 -4.74
CA ARG A 114 -56.76 -10.07 -5.47
C ARG A 114 -57.47 -10.41 -6.79
N LEU A 115 -56.69 -10.81 -7.78
CA LEU A 115 -57.07 -11.85 -8.73
C LEU A 115 -55.94 -12.87 -8.85
N THR A 116 -56.24 -14.08 -8.40
CA THR A 116 -55.41 -15.28 -8.46
C THR A 116 -55.98 -16.20 -9.53
N LYS A 117 -55.09 -16.99 -10.15
CA LYS A 117 -55.34 -18.20 -10.95
C LYS A 117 -55.87 -17.99 -12.38
N MET A 118 -55.16 -18.59 -13.35
CA MET A 118 -55.57 -19.86 -13.99
C MET A 118 -55.06 -19.91 -15.44
N ARG A 119 -54.12 -20.82 -15.73
CA ARG A 119 -54.17 -21.80 -16.85
C ARG A 119 -52.80 -22.42 -17.11
N LEU A 120 -52.62 -23.60 -16.54
CA LEU A 120 -51.78 -24.68 -17.04
C LEU A 120 -52.55 -25.38 -18.18
N PHE A 121 -51.81 -26.00 -19.11
CA PHE A 121 -52.25 -26.85 -20.23
C PHE A 121 -52.85 -26.15 -21.47
N LEU A 122 -52.01 -25.97 -22.50
CA LEU A 122 -52.32 -26.48 -23.85
C LEU A 122 -51.04 -26.55 -24.70
N LEU A 123 -50.87 -27.66 -25.42
CA LEU A 123 -50.02 -27.87 -26.60
C LEU A 123 -48.55 -28.24 -26.38
N LEU A 124 -48.36 -29.33 -25.64
CA LEU A 124 -47.60 -30.49 -26.15
C LEU A 124 -48.45 -31.11 -27.27
N LEU A 125 -48.09 -30.89 -28.54
CA LEU A 125 -48.40 -31.70 -29.72
C LEU A 125 -48.04 -30.87 -30.96
N LEU A 126 -46.87 -31.15 -31.55
CA LEU A 126 -46.57 -31.17 -32.99
C LEU A 126 -45.05 -31.40 -33.17
N VAL A 127 -44.63 -32.63 -32.92
CA VAL A 127 -43.52 -33.26 -33.65
C VAL A 127 -44.23 -34.27 -34.57
N PRO A 128 -44.08 -34.16 -35.89
CA PRO A 128 -43.17 -35.10 -36.56
C PRO A 128 -42.34 -34.50 -37.71
N PHE A 129 -41.08 -34.94 -37.75
CA PHE A 129 -40.26 -35.30 -38.92
C PHE A 129 -40.58 -34.64 -40.28
N VAL A 130 -39.64 -33.84 -40.83
CA VAL A 130 -39.17 -33.91 -42.23
C VAL A 130 -37.79 -33.22 -42.35
N VAL A 131 -36.78 -34.05 -42.65
CA VAL A 131 -35.63 -33.84 -43.57
C VAL A 131 -34.57 -32.77 -43.27
N ALA A 132 -33.32 -33.26 -43.32
CA ALA A 132 -32.09 -32.48 -43.32
C ALA A 132 -32.09 -31.33 -44.35
N ALA A 133 -31.84 -30.12 -43.88
CA ALA A 133 -31.21 -29.04 -44.63
C ALA A 133 -30.47 -28.11 -43.64
N PRO A 134 -29.23 -27.69 -43.93
CA PRO A 134 -28.42 -26.93 -42.99
C PRO A 134 -28.77 -25.44 -43.02
N ALA A 135 -28.57 -24.80 -41.86
CA ALA A 135 -28.20 -23.39 -41.70
C ALA A 135 -29.06 -22.32 -42.40
N SER A 136 -29.93 -21.67 -41.64
CA SER A 136 -30.04 -20.19 -41.59
C SER A 136 -31.12 -19.78 -40.58
N GLY A 137 -30.79 -18.85 -39.66
CA GLY A 137 -31.84 -18.04 -39.03
C GLY A 137 -31.73 -17.72 -37.54
N GLY A 138 -30.82 -18.33 -36.78
CA GLY A 138 -30.57 -17.94 -35.39
C GLY A 138 -29.14 -18.24 -35.02
N MET A 139 -28.26 -17.26 -35.13
CA MET A 139 -26.86 -17.43 -34.73
C MET A 139 -26.86 -17.68 -33.21
N PRO A 140 -26.50 -18.88 -32.72
CA PRO A 140 -26.17 -19.03 -31.31
C PRO A 140 -24.93 -18.15 -31.14
N TRP A 141 -24.93 -17.19 -30.21
CA TRP A 141 -23.72 -16.41 -29.94
C TRP A 141 -22.57 -17.40 -29.79
N ALA A 142 -21.57 -17.31 -30.68
CA ALA A 142 -20.44 -18.21 -30.65
C ALA A 142 -19.79 -18.05 -29.28
N LYS A 143 -19.93 -19.08 -28.43
CA LYS A 143 -19.25 -19.12 -27.14
C LYS A 143 -17.77 -18.91 -27.42
N ARG A 144 -17.12 -18.11 -26.58
CA ARG A 144 -15.67 -17.89 -26.73
C ARG A 144 -14.94 -19.22 -26.74
N ALA A 145 -13.90 -19.31 -27.57
CA ALA A 145 -12.97 -20.44 -27.55
C ALA A 145 -12.24 -20.57 -26.21
N GLN A 146 -12.05 -19.44 -25.50
CA GLN A 146 -11.49 -19.39 -24.14
C GLN A 146 -12.33 -18.46 -23.25
N PRO A 147 -12.58 -18.81 -21.98
CA PRO A 147 -13.32 -17.96 -21.05
C PRO A 147 -12.67 -16.58 -20.90
N ALA A 148 -13.47 -15.54 -20.68
CA ALA A 148 -12.98 -14.22 -20.35
C ALA A 148 -12.02 -14.26 -19.16
N PRO A 149 -10.96 -13.44 -19.17
CA PRO A 149 -10.07 -13.28 -18.03
C PRO A 149 -10.87 -12.97 -16.76
N LEU A 150 -10.57 -13.70 -15.68
CA LEU A 150 -11.08 -13.42 -14.35
C LEU A 150 -9.95 -12.84 -13.51
N LEU A 151 -9.97 -11.52 -13.34
CA LEU A 151 -8.99 -10.77 -12.58
C LEU A 151 -9.34 -10.81 -11.09
N ALA A 152 -8.33 -10.82 -10.25
CA ALA A 152 -8.47 -10.71 -8.80
C ALA A 152 -7.78 -9.43 -8.34
N SER A 153 -8.49 -8.62 -7.56
CA SER A 153 -7.88 -7.50 -6.87
C SER A 153 -6.98 -8.01 -5.73
N GLN A 154 -5.77 -7.47 -5.62
CA GLN A 154 -4.81 -7.79 -4.56
C GLN A 154 -4.98 -6.85 -3.36
N THR A 155 -6.16 -6.83 -2.75
CA THR A 155 -6.39 -6.05 -1.52
C THR A 155 -6.18 -6.89 -0.26
N ALA A 156 -5.67 -6.26 0.80
CA ALA A 156 -5.51 -6.84 2.13
C ALA A 156 -6.79 -7.44 2.73
N THR A 157 -7.94 -6.83 2.42
CA THR A 157 -9.28 -7.29 2.86
C THR A 157 -9.88 -8.35 1.95
N GLY A 158 -9.20 -8.69 0.85
CA GLY A 158 -9.71 -9.56 -0.20
C GLY A 158 -10.86 -8.95 -1.00
N PRO A 159 -11.34 -9.68 -2.03
CA PRO A 159 -12.47 -9.25 -2.84
C PRO A 159 -13.78 -9.33 -2.07
N VAL A 160 -14.72 -8.43 -2.38
CA VAL A 160 -16.09 -8.48 -1.88
C VAL A 160 -16.75 -9.78 -2.38
N LYS A 161 -17.26 -10.58 -1.44
CA LYS A 161 -17.82 -11.91 -1.74
C LYS A 161 -18.88 -11.84 -2.83
N ASP A 162 -18.68 -12.69 -3.85
CA ASP A 162 -19.56 -12.87 -5.01
C ASP A 162 -19.85 -11.61 -5.83
N LYS A 163 -19.06 -10.54 -5.65
CA LYS A 163 -19.24 -9.26 -6.34
C LYS A 163 -18.17 -9.06 -7.42
N TYR A 164 -18.61 -8.65 -8.60
CA TYR A 164 -17.76 -8.58 -9.78
C TYR A 164 -18.03 -7.31 -10.59
N ILE A 165 -16.97 -6.80 -11.22
CA ILE A 165 -17.00 -5.77 -12.26
C ILE A 165 -16.84 -6.48 -13.61
N VAL A 166 -17.83 -6.36 -14.48
CA VAL A 166 -17.80 -6.92 -15.84
C VAL A 166 -17.56 -5.79 -16.82
N LYS A 167 -16.46 -5.86 -17.57
CA LYS A 167 -16.15 -4.90 -18.63
C LYS A 167 -16.43 -5.54 -19.99
N PHE A 168 -17.11 -4.82 -20.87
CA PHE A 168 -17.32 -5.21 -22.26
C PHE A 168 -16.30 -4.57 -23.21
N HIS A 169 -16.15 -5.14 -24.41
CA HIS A 169 -15.38 -4.53 -25.49
C HIS A 169 -16.03 -3.21 -25.95
N LYS A 170 -15.21 -2.25 -26.40
CA LYS A 170 -15.69 -0.96 -26.92
C LYS A 170 -16.62 -1.18 -28.12
N GLY A 171 -17.81 -0.59 -28.10
CA GLY A 171 -18.81 -0.74 -29.16
C GLY A 171 -19.67 -2.02 -29.08
N SER A 172 -19.58 -2.78 -27.98
CA SER A 172 -20.46 -3.92 -27.70
C SER A 172 -21.94 -3.52 -27.76
N ALA A 173 -22.78 -4.34 -28.38
CA ALA A 173 -24.22 -4.09 -28.43
C ALA A 173 -24.88 -4.28 -27.06
N LEU A 174 -24.31 -5.15 -26.20
CA LEU A 174 -24.75 -5.32 -24.81
C LEU A 174 -24.53 -4.09 -23.93
N ALA A 175 -23.65 -3.16 -24.35
CA ALA A 175 -23.52 -1.83 -23.76
C ALA A 175 -24.84 -1.06 -23.73
N ILE A 176 -25.64 -1.24 -24.78
CA ILE A 176 -26.76 -0.39 -25.15
C ILE A 176 -28.05 -0.87 -24.47
N ILE A 177 -28.01 -2.02 -23.78
CA ILE A 177 -29.21 -2.67 -23.26
C ILE A 177 -29.23 -2.70 -21.73
N GLU A 178 -29.09 -1.53 -21.10
CA GLU A 178 -29.26 -1.35 -19.65
C GLU A 178 -30.57 -1.99 -19.16
N LYS A 179 -31.64 -1.84 -19.95
CA LYS A 179 -33.01 -2.27 -19.62
C LYS A 179 -33.20 -3.80 -19.62
N SER A 180 -32.51 -4.53 -20.50
CA SER A 180 -32.56 -6.00 -20.54
C SER A 180 -31.55 -6.63 -19.58
N LEU A 181 -30.42 -5.97 -19.30
CA LEU A 181 -29.46 -6.44 -18.29
C LEU A 181 -30.11 -6.49 -16.90
N ARG A 182 -30.90 -5.49 -16.54
CA ARG A 182 -31.66 -5.43 -15.27
C ARG A 182 -32.73 -6.52 -15.13
N HIS A 183 -33.22 -7.11 -16.23
CA HIS A 183 -34.15 -8.25 -16.19
C HIS A 183 -33.44 -9.61 -16.10
N LEU A 184 -32.20 -9.70 -16.57
CA LEU A 184 -31.39 -10.93 -16.52
C LEU A 184 -30.59 -11.04 -15.22
N LEU A 185 -30.21 -9.89 -14.62
CA LEU A 185 -29.44 -9.81 -13.39
C LEU A 185 -30.18 -8.90 -12.40
N PRO A 186 -31.02 -9.44 -11.50
CA PRO A 186 -31.87 -8.66 -10.60
C PRO A 186 -31.10 -7.82 -9.55
N HIS A 187 -29.77 -7.93 -9.51
CA HIS A 187 -28.89 -7.24 -8.55
C HIS A 187 -27.66 -6.62 -9.24
N ILE A 188 -27.90 -5.79 -10.27
CA ILE A 188 -26.88 -4.89 -10.79
C ILE A 188 -26.76 -3.69 -9.84
N ASP A 189 -25.57 -3.49 -9.29
CA ASP A 189 -25.24 -2.38 -8.40
C ASP A 189 -25.01 -1.09 -9.21
N HIS A 190 -24.22 -1.19 -10.29
CA HIS A 190 -23.84 -0.06 -11.13
C HIS A 190 -23.72 -0.45 -12.60
N VAL A 191 -24.03 0.48 -13.50
CA VAL A 191 -23.75 0.37 -14.95
C VAL A 191 -22.77 1.48 -15.31
N TYR A 192 -21.74 1.15 -16.08
CA TYR A 192 -20.68 2.06 -16.50
C TYR A 192 -20.85 2.37 -17.99
N GLU A 193 -20.91 3.66 -18.32
CA GLU A 193 -21.02 4.14 -19.71
C GLU A 193 -20.01 5.25 -20.02
N GLY A 194 -19.66 6.10 -19.04
CA GLY A 194 -18.80 7.27 -19.26
C GLY A 194 -17.31 6.97 -19.37
N ILE A 195 -16.79 6.04 -18.58
CA ILE A 195 -15.35 5.71 -18.52
C ILE A 195 -14.99 4.42 -19.28
N PHE A 196 -15.91 3.47 -19.29
CA PHE A 196 -15.89 2.25 -20.09
C PHE A 196 -17.31 1.68 -20.07
N THR A 197 -17.57 0.71 -20.94
CA THR A 197 -18.82 -0.03 -20.96
C THR A 197 -18.75 -1.25 -20.04
N GLY A 198 -19.67 -1.35 -19.08
CA GLY A 198 -19.71 -2.50 -18.18
C GLY A 198 -20.77 -2.38 -17.09
N PHE A 199 -20.73 -3.28 -16.12
CA PHE A 199 -21.56 -3.19 -14.92
C PHE A 199 -20.87 -3.83 -13.71
N ALA A 200 -21.32 -3.51 -12.50
CA ALA A 200 -20.97 -4.20 -11.27
C ALA A 200 -22.22 -4.90 -10.71
N ALA A 201 -22.08 -6.16 -10.27
CA ALA A 201 -23.18 -6.94 -9.71
C ALA A 201 -22.68 -8.07 -8.83
N LYS A 202 -23.59 -8.63 -8.02
CA LYS A 202 -23.38 -9.96 -7.44
C LYS A 202 -23.65 -11.04 -8.47
N LEU A 203 -22.63 -11.86 -8.78
CA LEU A 203 -22.74 -12.97 -9.72
C LEU A 203 -22.51 -14.30 -9.01
N HIS A 204 -23.58 -15.09 -8.89
CA HIS A 204 -23.45 -16.50 -8.50
C HIS A 204 -22.75 -17.31 -9.60
N LYS A 205 -22.23 -18.49 -9.24
CA LYS A 205 -21.39 -19.35 -10.10
C LYS A 205 -21.91 -19.49 -11.55
N GLY A 206 -23.20 -19.79 -11.73
CA GLY A 206 -23.79 -19.94 -13.07
C GLY A 206 -23.80 -18.65 -13.90
N HIS A 207 -24.10 -17.50 -13.28
CA HIS A 207 -24.06 -16.20 -13.96
C HIS A 207 -22.62 -15.77 -14.28
N LEU A 208 -21.68 -16.05 -13.38
CA LEU A 208 -20.26 -15.78 -13.63
C LEU A 208 -19.75 -16.60 -14.83
N GLU A 209 -20.02 -17.90 -14.86
CA GLU A 209 -19.62 -18.78 -15.97
C GLU A 209 -20.25 -18.35 -17.30
N ALA A 210 -21.54 -17.99 -17.28
CA ALA A 210 -22.23 -17.46 -18.46
C ALA A 210 -21.55 -16.18 -18.98
N MET A 211 -21.27 -15.22 -18.11
CA MET A 211 -20.57 -13.98 -18.48
C MET A 211 -19.15 -14.25 -19.00
N ARG A 212 -18.41 -15.18 -18.39
CA ARG A 212 -17.07 -15.56 -18.87
C ARG A 212 -17.12 -16.18 -20.27
N SER A 213 -18.20 -16.87 -20.63
CA SER A 213 -18.36 -17.47 -21.96
C SER A 213 -18.79 -16.48 -23.05
N HIS A 214 -19.20 -15.25 -22.66
CA HIS A 214 -19.81 -14.29 -23.58
C HIS A 214 -18.75 -13.55 -24.44
N PRO A 215 -18.88 -13.55 -25.78
CA PRO A 215 -17.85 -13.00 -26.69
C PRO A 215 -17.59 -11.50 -26.53
N GLU A 216 -18.58 -10.73 -26.10
CA GLU A 216 -18.41 -9.28 -25.89
C GLU A 216 -17.78 -8.88 -24.55
N VAL A 217 -17.62 -9.81 -23.60
CA VAL A 217 -16.99 -9.51 -22.30
C VAL A 217 -15.48 -9.39 -22.49
N ALA A 218 -14.89 -8.24 -22.21
CA ALA A 218 -13.44 -8.06 -22.27
C ALA A 218 -12.77 -8.78 -21.10
N PHE A 219 -13.22 -8.52 -19.87
CA PHE A 219 -12.78 -9.20 -18.66
C PHE A 219 -13.85 -9.12 -17.56
N ILE A 220 -13.68 -9.96 -16.55
CA ILE A 220 -14.42 -9.89 -15.29
C ILE A 220 -13.39 -9.72 -14.17
N GLU A 221 -13.60 -8.79 -13.27
CA GLU A 221 -12.75 -8.56 -12.11
C GLU A 221 -13.55 -8.76 -10.83
N LYS A 222 -12.97 -9.43 -9.84
CA LYS A 222 -13.57 -9.49 -8.50
C LYS A 222 -13.52 -8.11 -7.87
N ASP A 223 -14.68 -7.60 -7.45
CA ASP A 223 -14.78 -6.28 -6.80
C ASP A 223 -14.03 -6.27 -5.47
N ALA A 224 -13.49 -5.13 -5.07
CA ALA A 224 -12.63 -4.99 -3.90
C ALA A 224 -13.00 -3.76 -3.06
N ILE A 225 -12.69 -3.84 -1.76
CA ILE A 225 -12.87 -2.72 -0.84
C ILE A 225 -11.65 -1.81 -0.93
N PHE A 226 -11.89 -0.56 -1.31
CA PHE A 226 -10.91 0.52 -1.17
C PHE A 226 -11.17 1.25 0.15
N SER A 227 -10.16 1.35 1.00
CA SER A 227 -10.23 2.05 2.28
C SER A 227 -9.37 3.31 2.23
N HIS A 228 -9.87 4.41 2.80
CA HIS A 228 -9.05 5.60 3.05
C HIS A 228 -8.02 5.26 4.14
N ARG A 229 -6.73 5.37 3.83
CA ARG A 229 -5.63 5.19 4.79
C ARG A 229 -5.20 6.56 5.30
N GLU A 230 -5.36 6.80 6.59
CA GLU A 230 -4.85 8.01 7.23
C GLU A 230 -3.44 7.71 7.77
N VAL A 231 -2.45 8.43 7.26
CA VAL A 231 -1.06 8.32 7.70
C VAL A 231 -0.77 9.46 8.67
N LEU A 232 -0.22 9.13 9.83
CA LEU A 232 0.21 10.06 10.86
C LEU A 232 1.74 10.17 10.87
N THR A 233 2.24 11.32 11.31
CA THR A 233 3.66 11.53 11.58
C THR A 233 3.83 11.91 13.04
N ALA A 234 4.67 11.16 13.76
CA ALA A 234 5.16 11.54 15.08
C ALA A 234 6.55 12.16 14.94
N GLU A 235 6.67 13.45 15.26
CA GLU A 235 7.93 14.19 15.25
C GLU A 235 8.75 13.95 16.54
N ASP A 236 10.02 14.37 16.53
CA ASP A 236 10.94 14.30 17.67
C ASP A 236 11.06 12.92 18.33
N THR A 237 11.01 11.87 17.51
CA THR A 237 11.03 10.48 17.95
C THR A 237 12.46 9.93 18.09
N THR A 238 12.56 8.66 18.48
CA THR A 238 13.86 7.97 18.60
C THR A 238 14.47 7.73 17.23
N TRP A 239 15.80 7.68 17.19
CA TRP A 239 16.51 7.34 15.96
C TRP A 239 16.09 5.97 15.40
N GLY A 240 15.72 5.02 16.28
CA GLY A 240 15.28 3.69 15.87
C GLY A 240 13.96 3.74 15.12
N LEU A 241 12.97 4.44 15.67
CA LEU A 241 11.69 4.70 14.99
C LEU A 241 11.89 5.50 13.70
N GLY A 242 12.72 6.54 13.73
CA GLY A 242 13.08 7.31 12.54
C GLY A 242 13.69 6.44 11.43
N ARG A 243 14.63 5.56 11.81
CA ARG A 243 15.35 4.69 10.87
C ARG A 243 14.49 3.60 10.28
N ILE A 244 13.54 3.02 11.01
CA ILE A 244 12.60 2.05 10.43
C ILE A 244 11.51 2.74 9.60
N SER A 245 11.33 4.05 9.72
CA SER A 245 10.34 4.81 8.96
C SER A 245 10.90 5.48 7.72
N HIS A 246 12.22 5.59 7.59
CA HIS A 246 12.90 6.28 6.50
C HIS A 246 14.03 5.41 5.95
N ARG A 247 14.31 5.51 4.66
CA ARG A 247 15.38 4.70 4.04
C ARG A 247 16.76 5.20 4.41
N ASP A 248 16.92 6.51 4.57
CA ASP A 248 18.15 7.15 5.00
C ASP A 248 18.18 7.28 6.54
N TYR A 249 19.36 7.16 7.12
CA TYR A 249 19.56 7.42 8.54
C TYR A 249 19.44 8.92 8.87
N GLY A 250 19.30 9.24 10.16
CA GLY A 250 19.24 10.63 10.65
C GLY A 250 17.84 11.23 10.73
N SER A 251 16.81 10.53 10.27
CA SER A 251 15.43 10.95 10.53
C SER A 251 15.06 10.80 12.01
N HIS A 252 14.24 11.75 12.47
CA HIS A 252 13.66 11.80 13.81
C HIS A 252 12.13 11.85 13.76
N SER A 253 11.53 11.43 12.65
CA SER A 253 10.08 11.31 12.51
C SER A 253 9.66 9.87 12.23
N TYR A 254 8.51 9.48 12.76
CA TYR A 254 7.92 8.15 12.57
C TYR A 254 6.59 8.30 11.84
N ILE A 255 6.55 7.86 10.60
CA ILE A 255 5.38 7.87 9.74
C ILE A 255 4.70 6.51 9.87
N TYR A 256 3.40 6.48 10.14
CA TYR A 256 2.65 5.23 10.34
C TYR A 256 1.16 5.41 10.04
N ASP A 257 0.49 4.34 9.62
CA ASP A 257 -0.96 4.32 9.46
C ASP A 257 -1.68 4.43 10.81
N SER A 258 -2.78 5.19 10.85
CA SER A 258 -3.52 5.49 12.07
C SER A 258 -4.14 4.26 12.75
N SER A 259 -4.23 3.11 12.06
CA SER A 259 -4.55 1.83 12.68
C SER A 259 -3.55 1.41 13.75
N ALA A 260 -2.26 1.74 13.57
CA ALA A 260 -1.19 1.59 14.57
C ALA A 260 -1.17 0.24 15.34
N ALA A 261 -1.50 -0.87 14.68
CA ALA A 261 -1.66 -2.19 15.30
C ALA A 261 -2.80 -2.31 16.32
N GLN A 262 -3.92 -1.63 16.09
CA GLN A 262 -5.12 -1.82 16.89
C GLN A 262 -5.68 -3.24 16.72
N ASP A 263 -6.23 -3.80 17.80
CA ASP A 263 -6.80 -5.16 17.89
C ASP A 263 -5.79 -6.32 17.71
N THR A 264 -4.50 -6.04 17.90
CA THR A 264 -3.45 -7.06 18.03
C THR A 264 -3.00 -7.24 19.48
N CYS A 265 -2.37 -8.37 19.76
CA CYS A 265 -1.76 -8.68 21.05
C CYS A 265 -0.29 -9.04 20.88
N VAL A 266 0.59 -8.42 21.67
CA VAL A 266 2.01 -8.78 21.72
C VAL A 266 2.34 -9.32 23.11
N TYR A 267 2.81 -10.56 23.17
CA TYR A 267 3.36 -11.16 24.36
C TYR A 267 4.85 -10.86 24.47
N VAL A 268 5.27 -10.35 25.62
CA VAL A 268 6.67 -10.08 25.97
C VAL A 268 7.07 -11.09 27.03
N ILE A 269 7.79 -12.12 26.61
CA ILE A 269 8.29 -13.18 27.49
C ILE A 269 9.72 -12.78 27.91
N ASP A 270 9.87 -12.23 29.12
CA ASP A 270 11.10 -11.55 29.55
C ASP A 270 11.21 -11.52 31.10
N SER A 271 11.81 -10.47 31.67
CA SER A 271 11.99 -10.19 33.10
C SER A 271 10.75 -9.64 33.81
N GLY A 272 9.67 -9.45 33.06
CA GLY A 272 8.41 -8.81 33.49
C GLY A 272 8.14 -7.53 32.69
N VAL A 273 6.99 -6.91 32.89
CA VAL A 273 6.64 -5.60 32.33
C VAL A 273 6.04 -4.76 33.46
N ASP A 274 6.55 -3.54 33.65
CA ASP A 274 5.89 -2.52 34.45
C ASP A 274 4.64 -2.04 33.70
N ASP A 275 3.54 -2.74 33.91
CA ASP A 275 2.26 -2.48 33.25
C ASP A 275 1.55 -1.22 33.75
N THR A 276 2.05 -0.62 34.83
CA THR A 276 1.57 0.66 35.36
C THR A 276 2.23 1.87 34.69
N HIS A 277 3.24 1.66 33.83
CA HIS A 277 3.93 2.75 33.17
C HIS A 277 2.96 3.60 32.33
N PRO A 278 2.89 4.93 32.56
CA PRO A 278 1.83 5.78 31.98
C PRO A 278 1.84 5.81 30.45
N ASP A 279 3.01 5.65 29.82
CA ASP A 279 3.18 5.64 28.37
C ASP A 279 2.53 4.41 27.67
N PHE A 280 2.16 3.36 28.42
CA PHE A 280 1.33 2.28 27.88
C PHE A 280 -0.16 2.63 27.82
N GLY A 281 -0.62 3.67 28.55
CA GLY A 281 -2.02 4.10 28.55
C GLY A 281 -3.01 2.99 28.94
N GLY A 282 -2.60 2.06 29.81
CA GLY A 282 -3.43 0.93 30.26
C GLY A 282 -3.51 -0.26 29.29
N ARG A 283 -2.73 -0.25 28.19
CA ARG A 283 -2.69 -1.35 27.20
C ARG A 283 -1.71 -2.48 27.55
N ALA A 284 -0.84 -2.25 28.53
CA ALA A 284 0.05 -3.29 29.05
C ALA A 284 -0.60 -3.99 30.25
N LYS A 285 -0.35 -5.29 30.39
CA LYS A 285 -0.71 -6.08 31.57
C LYS A 285 0.39 -7.10 31.87
N GLN A 286 0.84 -7.19 33.10
CA GLN A 286 1.69 -8.27 33.58
C GLN A 286 0.80 -9.45 33.97
N ILE A 287 0.75 -10.50 33.14
CA ILE A 287 -0.30 -11.52 33.24
C ILE A 287 0.17 -12.83 33.87
N LYS A 288 1.48 -13.07 33.90
CA LYS A 288 2.04 -14.31 34.44
C LYS A 288 3.47 -14.13 34.91
N ASN A 289 3.78 -14.81 36.01
CA ASN A 289 5.11 -14.89 36.57
C ASN A 289 5.47 -16.36 36.87
N PHE A 290 6.62 -16.78 36.39
CA PHE A 290 7.20 -18.11 36.66
C PHE A 290 8.46 -18.03 37.53
N VAL A 291 8.86 -16.82 37.93
CA VAL A 291 9.96 -16.58 38.87
C VAL A 291 9.38 -16.51 40.28
N PRO A 292 9.92 -17.26 41.25
CA PRO A 292 9.48 -17.13 42.64
C PRO A 292 9.65 -15.69 43.13
N GLY A 293 8.64 -15.16 43.82
CA GLY A 293 8.66 -13.82 44.39
C GLY A 293 7.72 -12.85 43.68
N THR A 294 8.22 -11.67 43.34
CA THR A 294 7.40 -10.55 42.84
C THR A 294 7.09 -10.66 41.35
N ASP A 295 5.89 -10.20 40.97
CA ASP A 295 5.47 -10.08 39.57
C ASP A 295 6.13 -8.90 38.84
N GLN A 296 6.78 -8.01 39.59
CA GLN A 296 7.40 -6.80 39.08
C GLN A 296 8.61 -7.09 38.18
N ASP A 297 8.83 -6.22 37.20
CA ASP A 297 10.05 -6.22 36.38
C ASP A 297 11.21 -5.59 37.17
N GLU A 298 11.93 -6.43 37.92
CA GLU A 298 13.08 -5.99 38.72
C GLU A 298 14.31 -5.64 37.88
N LYS A 299 14.43 -6.23 36.69
CA LYS A 299 15.56 -6.00 35.78
C LYS A 299 15.38 -4.74 34.94
N GLY A 300 14.13 -4.42 34.61
CA GLY A 300 13.74 -3.36 33.69
C GLY A 300 14.02 -3.66 32.22
N HIS A 301 14.38 -4.90 31.88
CA HIS A 301 14.65 -5.28 30.50
C HIS A 301 13.34 -5.49 29.73
N GLY A 302 12.39 -6.21 30.32
CA GLY A 302 11.11 -6.52 29.71
C GLY A 302 10.25 -5.27 29.50
N THR A 303 10.25 -4.34 30.45
CA THR A 303 9.61 -3.02 30.32
C THR A 303 10.20 -2.20 29.16
N HIS A 304 11.52 -2.24 28.98
CA HIS A 304 12.18 -1.50 27.89
C HIS A 304 11.80 -2.07 26.52
N VAL A 305 11.83 -3.39 26.34
CA VAL A 305 11.46 -4.02 25.06
C VAL A 305 9.96 -3.89 24.79
N ALA A 306 9.10 -4.04 25.81
CA ALA A 306 7.66 -3.77 25.72
C ALA A 306 7.39 -2.33 25.28
N GLY A 307 8.15 -1.37 25.82
CA GLY A 307 8.09 0.03 25.43
C GLY A 307 8.38 0.24 23.94
N THR A 308 9.40 -0.44 23.41
CA THR A 308 9.80 -0.37 21.99
C THR A 308 8.76 -1.06 21.09
N VAL A 309 8.11 -2.12 21.58
CA VAL A 309 7.00 -2.75 20.86
C VAL A 309 5.83 -1.77 20.70
N GLY A 310 5.29 -1.23 21.80
CA GLY A 310 3.95 -0.64 21.76
C GLY A 310 3.62 0.47 22.75
N SER A 311 4.62 1.17 23.32
CA SER A 311 4.34 2.42 24.05
C SER A 311 3.81 3.53 23.12
N ASN A 312 3.13 4.54 23.67
CA ASN A 312 2.62 5.67 22.90
C ASN A 312 3.76 6.46 22.25
N SER A 313 4.82 6.74 23.01
CA SER A 313 5.92 7.60 22.60
C SER A 313 6.99 6.85 21.79
N TYR A 314 7.34 5.64 22.23
CA TYR A 314 8.51 4.90 21.72
C TYR A 314 8.17 3.60 20.97
N GLY A 315 6.89 3.20 20.97
CA GLY A 315 6.43 1.99 20.33
C GLY A 315 6.27 2.11 18.82
N VAL A 316 6.54 1.01 18.12
CA VAL A 316 6.21 0.81 16.69
C VAL A 316 4.70 0.56 16.53
N ALA A 317 4.14 -0.34 17.34
CA ALA A 317 2.74 -0.77 17.36
C ALA A 317 1.94 -0.01 18.43
N LYS A 318 1.73 1.29 18.21
CA LYS A 318 1.24 2.23 19.24
C LYS A 318 -0.16 1.94 19.82
N LYS A 319 -0.96 1.05 19.20
CA LYS A 319 -2.30 0.66 19.68
C LYS A 319 -2.44 -0.83 20.02
N THR A 320 -1.35 -1.61 19.98
CA THR A 320 -1.39 -3.03 20.37
C THR A 320 -1.64 -3.17 21.87
N GLN A 321 -2.27 -4.27 22.27
CA GLN A 321 -2.23 -4.75 23.66
C GLN A 321 -0.87 -5.42 23.92
N ILE A 322 -0.32 -5.25 25.13
CA ILE A 322 0.94 -5.85 25.55
C ILE A 322 0.68 -6.75 26.76
N PHE A 323 1.17 -7.98 26.69
CA PHE A 323 1.05 -8.96 27.76
C PHE A 323 2.44 -9.41 28.22
N GLY A 324 2.83 -9.02 29.44
CA GLY A 324 4.08 -9.41 30.06
C GLY A 324 4.00 -10.81 30.69
N VAL A 325 4.99 -11.64 30.41
CA VAL A 325 5.18 -12.97 30.99
C VAL A 325 6.59 -13.04 31.55
N LYS A 326 6.71 -13.06 32.88
CA LYS A 326 8.01 -13.05 33.57
C LYS A 326 8.59 -14.46 33.67
N VAL A 327 9.72 -14.66 33.00
CA VAL A 327 10.53 -15.89 33.00
C VAL A 327 11.99 -15.64 33.40
N LEU A 328 12.46 -14.38 33.39
CA LEU A 328 13.79 -13.99 33.84
C LEU A 328 13.72 -13.30 35.21
N ASP A 329 14.68 -13.59 36.07
CA ASP A 329 14.78 -13.00 37.41
C ASP A 329 15.39 -11.58 37.40
N ALA A 330 15.64 -11.03 38.58
CA ALA A 330 16.21 -9.69 38.75
C ALA A 330 17.62 -9.52 38.12
N ASN A 331 18.36 -10.60 37.92
CA ASN A 331 19.66 -10.57 37.23
C ASN A 331 19.49 -10.62 35.70
N GLY A 332 18.33 -11.09 35.24
CA GLY A 332 18.03 -11.36 33.84
C GLY A 332 18.20 -12.83 33.48
N ASP A 333 18.27 -13.72 34.49
CA ASP A 333 18.56 -15.13 34.30
C ASP A 333 17.30 -15.99 34.46
N GLY A 334 17.22 -17.08 33.70
CA GLY A 334 16.11 -18.03 33.80
C GLY A 334 16.47 -19.35 33.14
N PRO A 335 16.09 -20.50 33.72
CA PRO A 335 16.34 -21.78 33.09
C PRO A 335 15.46 -21.93 31.85
N ASN A 336 15.99 -22.61 30.83
CA ASN A 336 15.30 -22.86 29.56
C ASN A 336 13.89 -23.45 29.76
N SER A 337 13.72 -24.35 30.74
CA SER A 337 12.43 -24.95 31.10
C SER A 337 11.36 -23.92 31.48
N ARG A 338 11.76 -22.82 32.14
CA ARG A 338 10.84 -21.74 32.53
C ARG A 338 10.43 -20.89 31.33
N ILE A 339 11.36 -20.65 30.42
CA ILE A 339 11.07 -19.91 29.18
C ILE A 339 10.09 -20.71 28.32
N ILE A 340 10.31 -22.03 28.19
CA ILE A 340 9.38 -22.95 27.52
C ILE A 340 8.01 -22.99 28.23
N ALA A 341 7.96 -22.98 29.56
CA ALA A 341 6.68 -22.87 30.29
C ALA A 341 5.95 -21.54 30.02
N GLY A 342 6.69 -20.45 29.83
CA GLY A 342 6.13 -19.18 29.37
C GLY A 342 5.51 -19.27 27.98
N LEU A 343 6.19 -19.94 27.04
CA LEU A 343 5.70 -20.20 25.69
C LEU A 343 4.44 -21.08 25.68
N ASP A 344 4.41 -22.14 26.48
CA ASP A 344 3.25 -23.01 26.64
C ASP A 344 2.04 -22.22 27.18
N PHE A 345 2.26 -21.40 28.21
CA PHE A 345 1.20 -20.57 28.80
C PHE A 345 0.58 -19.60 27.79
N VAL A 346 1.38 -18.92 26.95
CA VAL A 346 0.82 -17.95 25.99
C VAL A 346 -0.07 -18.62 24.93
N VAL A 347 0.26 -19.86 24.52
CA VAL A 347 -0.58 -20.65 23.60
C VAL A 347 -1.94 -20.99 24.23
N GLY A 348 -1.99 -21.22 25.53
CA GLY A 348 -3.24 -21.37 26.28
C GLY A 348 -4.00 -20.05 26.44
N ASP A 349 -3.31 -19.00 26.90
CA ASP A 349 -3.89 -17.71 27.27
C ASP A 349 -4.56 -17.00 26.08
N VAL A 350 -3.93 -17.01 24.90
CA VAL A 350 -4.41 -16.29 23.70
C VAL A 350 -5.84 -16.64 23.31
N LYS A 351 -6.29 -17.87 23.60
CA LYS A 351 -7.65 -18.36 23.31
C LYS A 351 -8.74 -17.58 24.04
N SER A 352 -8.38 -16.93 25.14
CA SER A 352 -9.26 -16.09 25.96
C SER A 352 -9.13 -14.59 25.66
N ARG A 353 -8.21 -14.19 24.78
CA ARG A 353 -7.92 -12.79 24.48
C ARG A 353 -8.61 -12.33 23.21
N ASN A 354 -8.94 -11.03 23.16
CA ASN A 354 -9.44 -10.40 21.95
C ASN A 354 -8.26 -9.88 21.10
N CYS A 355 -7.67 -10.77 20.30
CA CYS A 355 -6.53 -10.48 19.42
C CYS A 355 -6.93 -10.64 17.95
N ALA A 356 -8.05 -10.02 17.56
CA ALA A 356 -8.74 -10.27 16.29
C ALA A 356 -7.85 -10.07 15.04
N LYS A 357 -6.79 -9.26 15.15
CA LYS A 357 -5.85 -8.99 14.06
C LYS A 357 -4.47 -9.64 14.22
N GLY A 358 -4.35 -10.58 15.15
CA GLY A 358 -3.17 -11.43 15.30
C GLY A 358 -2.49 -11.34 16.66
N SER A 359 -1.66 -12.35 16.91
CA SER A 359 -0.91 -12.53 18.14
C SER A 359 0.58 -12.71 17.84
N PHE A 360 1.40 -11.99 18.58
CA PHE A 360 2.83 -11.83 18.31
C PHE A 360 3.62 -12.08 19.59
N ILE A 361 4.81 -12.64 19.48
CA ILE A 361 5.70 -12.93 20.61
C ILE A 361 7.05 -12.25 20.39
N ASN A 362 7.49 -11.51 21.39
CA ASN A 362 8.83 -10.97 21.50
C ASN A 362 9.65 -11.78 22.49
N LEU A 363 10.70 -12.43 22.00
CA LEU A 363 11.71 -13.14 22.80
C LEU A 363 13.06 -12.44 22.66
N SER A 364 13.25 -11.37 23.42
CA SER A 364 14.49 -10.59 23.47
C SER A 364 15.54 -11.23 24.41
N LEU A 365 15.68 -12.55 24.34
CA LEU A 365 16.53 -13.36 25.20
C LEU A 365 17.28 -14.41 24.37
N GLY A 366 18.30 -15.02 24.96
CA GLY A 366 19.08 -16.07 24.31
C GLY A 366 19.94 -16.83 25.28
N GLY A 367 20.43 -17.97 24.82
CA GLY A 367 21.34 -18.83 25.58
C GLY A 367 21.92 -19.95 24.70
N PRO A 368 22.51 -20.98 25.31
CA PRO A 368 23.05 -22.13 24.59
C PRO A 368 22.02 -22.76 23.65
N LYS A 369 22.50 -23.29 22.51
CA LYS A 369 21.65 -24.02 21.56
C LYS A 369 20.85 -25.13 22.26
N SER A 370 19.56 -25.21 21.96
CA SER A 370 18.65 -26.16 22.56
C SER A 370 17.59 -26.64 21.57
N GLU A 371 17.58 -27.94 21.31
CA GLU A 371 16.57 -28.60 20.49
C GLU A 371 15.16 -28.45 21.09
N ALA A 372 15.04 -28.55 22.42
CA ALA A 372 13.76 -28.37 23.11
C ALA A 372 13.20 -26.95 22.93
N MET A 373 14.06 -25.93 23.01
CA MET A 373 13.64 -24.55 22.73
C MET A 373 13.22 -24.39 21.27
N ASN A 374 14.02 -24.89 20.31
CA ASN A 374 13.71 -24.75 18.89
C ASN A 374 12.37 -25.43 18.51
N ARG A 375 12.08 -26.61 19.11
CA ARG A 375 10.78 -27.27 18.96
C ARG A 375 9.64 -26.47 19.58
N ALA A 376 9.82 -25.95 20.81
CA ALA A 376 8.81 -25.10 21.44
C ALA A 376 8.47 -23.85 20.60
N ILE A 377 9.47 -23.24 19.97
CA ILE A 377 9.26 -22.14 19.02
C ILE A 377 8.43 -22.61 17.82
N SER A 378 8.76 -23.75 17.24
CA SER A 378 8.03 -24.32 16.09
C SER A 378 6.56 -24.61 16.46
N ASP A 379 6.30 -25.17 17.64
CA ASP A 379 4.95 -25.47 18.13
C ASP A 379 4.12 -24.19 18.36
N VAL A 380 4.73 -23.15 18.91
CA VAL A 380 4.09 -21.84 19.11
C VAL A 380 3.77 -21.16 17.77
N ILE A 381 4.66 -21.27 16.78
CA ILE A 381 4.40 -20.79 15.42
C ILE A 381 3.26 -21.58 14.79
N GLY A 382 3.23 -22.90 14.96
CA GLY A 382 2.13 -23.78 14.55
C GLY A 382 0.78 -23.42 15.20
N ALA A 383 0.80 -22.82 16.39
CA ALA A 383 -0.38 -22.28 17.06
C ALA A 383 -0.86 -20.91 16.50
N GLY A 384 -0.21 -20.38 15.46
CA GLY A 384 -0.64 -19.19 14.73
C GLY A 384 0.03 -17.89 15.16
N PHE A 385 1.06 -17.95 16.00
CA PHE A 385 1.79 -16.76 16.43
C PHE A 385 2.83 -16.32 15.39
N PHE A 386 3.08 -15.02 15.35
CA PHE A 386 4.38 -14.51 14.89
C PHE A 386 5.38 -14.58 16.04
N VAL A 387 6.59 -15.08 15.80
CA VAL A 387 7.65 -15.14 16.83
C VAL A 387 8.91 -14.43 16.35
N GLY A 388 9.26 -13.32 17.01
CA GLY A 388 10.52 -12.60 16.82
C GLY A 388 11.51 -12.92 17.93
N VAL A 389 12.76 -13.23 17.54
CA VAL A 389 13.82 -13.64 18.47
C VAL A 389 15.08 -12.80 18.25
N ALA A 390 15.81 -12.53 19.34
CA ALA A 390 17.10 -11.86 19.26
C ALA A 390 18.17 -12.81 18.69
N ALA A 391 19.04 -12.30 17.80
CA ALA A 391 20.15 -13.10 17.28
C ALA A 391 21.20 -13.47 18.35
N GLY A 392 21.31 -12.65 19.40
CA GLY A 392 22.33 -12.77 20.46
C GLY A 392 23.43 -11.70 20.34
N ASN A 393 24.23 -11.56 21.40
CA ASN A 393 25.14 -10.42 21.62
C ASN A 393 26.60 -10.87 21.83
N GLU A 394 27.04 -11.96 21.20
CA GLU A 394 28.34 -12.58 21.42
C GLU A 394 29.28 -12.47 20.20
N ASN A 395 28.86 -11.80 19.12
CA ASN A 395 29.58 -11.72 17.84
C ASN A 395 29.99 -13.10 17.30
N GLN A 396 29.06 -14.05 17.31
CA GLN A 396 29.23 -15.40 16.79
C GLN A 396 28.12 -15.76 15.79
N ASP A 397 28.20 -16.96 15.21
CA ASP A 397 27.10 -17.51 14.41
C ASP A 397 25.85 -17.74 15.27
N ALA A 398 24.73 -17.12 14.88
CA ALA A 398 23.43 -17.25 15.53
C ALA A 398 22.91 -18.70 15.54
N ASP A 399 23.42 -19.58 14.66
CA ASP A 399 23.10 -21.02 14.67
C ASP A 399 23.58 -21.75 15.94
N ASN A 400 24.49 -21.15 16.70
CA ASN A 400 25.06 -21.73 17.92
C ASN A 400 24.27 -21.37 19.20
N THR A 401 23.21 -20.57 19.08
CA THR A 401 22.39 -20.13 20.21
C THR A 401 20.91 -20.45 19.98
N SER A 402 20.14 -20.53 21.05
CA SER A 402 18.68 -20.64 20.98
C SER A 402 18.03 -19.50 21.77
N PRO A 403 16.89 -18.97 21.30
CA PRO A 403 16.07 -19.46 20.17
C PRO A 403 16.54 -19.05 18.76
N ALA A 404 17.64 -18.29 18.61
CA ALA A 404 18.10 -17.75 17.32
C ALA A 404 18.34 -18.81 16.22
N SER A 405 18.75 -20.03 16.60
CA SER A 405 18.93 -21.16 15.67
C SER A 405 17.63 -21.82 15.18
N SER A 406 16.46 -21.42 15.69
CA SER A 406 15.17 -21.89 15.18
C SER A 406 14.89 -21.28 13.80
N ARG A 407 14.90 -22.13 12.76
CA ARG A 407 14.74 -21.69 11.36
C ARG A 407 13.36 -21.11 11.03
N GLU A 408 12.36 -21.42 11.86
CA GLU A 408 10.98 -20.95 11.67
C GLU A 408 10.73 -19.57 12.31
N ALA A 409 11.56 -19.17 13.28
CA ALA A 409 11.47 -17.86 13.92
C ALA A 409 11.90 -16.74 12.96
N CYS A 410 11.50 -15.50 13.27
CA CYS A 410 12.08 -14.31 12.65
C CYS A 410 13.22 -13.79 13.55
N THR A 411 14.45 -14.18 13.23
CA THR A 411 15.66 -13.85 13.99
C THR A 411 16.21 -12.48 13.60
N VAL A 412 16.45 -11.63 14.59
CA VAL A 412 16.74 -10.21 14.40
C VAL A 412 18.15 -9.85 14.88
N GLY A 413 18.98 -9.39 13.93
CA GLY A 413 20.29 -8.82 14.19
C GLY A 413 20.24 -7.31 14.44
N GLY A 414 21.36 -6.75 14.92
CA GLY A 414 21.41 -5.38 15.40
C GLY A 414 22.23 -4.42 14.53
N THR A 415 21.77 -3.17 14.43
CA THR A 415 22.52 -2.06 13.81
C THR A 415 22.71 -0.87 14.75
N THR A 416 23.65 -0.03 14.39
CA THR A 416 23.87 1.30 14.94
C THR A 416 23.04 2.35 14.20
N ARG A 417 23.12 3.62 14.64
CA ARG A 417 22.44 4.75 13.99
C ARG A 417 23.01 5.11 12.62
N ASN A 418 24.27 4.81 12.36
CA ASN A 418 24.99 5.17 11.14
C ASN A 418 25.03 4.01 10.13
N ASP A 419 24.03 3.12 10.17
CA ASP A 419 23.93 1.95 9.30
C ASP A 419 25.21 1.11 9.26
N THR A 420 25.79 0.89 10.45
CA THR A 420 26.81 -0.14 10.66
C THR A 420 26.22 -1.27 11.49
N ARG A 421 26.81 -2.45 11.39
CA ARG A 421 26.47 -3.60 12.21
C ARG A 421 26.77 -3.26 13.66
N TYR A 422 25.87 -3.64 14.57
CA TYR A 422 26.20 -3.65 15.98
C TYR A 422 27.29 -4.70 16.20
N VAL A 423 28.47 -4.28 16.65
CA VAL A 423 29.67 -5.13 16.72
C VAL A 423 29.46 -6.45 17.46
N ASN A 424 28.63 -6.46 18.51
CA ASN A 424 28.34 -7.68 19.27
C ASN A 424 27.17 -8.49 18.72
N SER A 425 26.42 -8.01 17.72
CA SER A 425 25.34 -8.78 17.11
C SER A 425 25.88 -10.10 16.58
N ASN A 426 25.21 -11.21 16.91
CA ASN A 426 25.43 -12.44 16.19
C ASN A 426 25.05 -12.28 14.71
N TYR A 427 25.61 -13.16 13.89
CA TYR A 427 25.57 -13.10 12.44
C TYR A 427 25.30 -14.49 11.85
N GLY A 428 25.28 -14.59 10.52
CA GLY A 428 25.13 -15.83 9.79
C GLY A 428 23.73 -16.03 9.21
N PRO A 429 23.50 -17.17 8.55
CA PRO A 429 22.28 -17.44 7.78
C PRO A 429 21.02 -17.60 8.65
N ALA A 430 21.18 -17.77 9.97
CA ALA A 430 20.05 -17.76 10.90
C ALA A 430 19.39 -16.39 11.02
N VAL A 431 20.10 -15.29 10.76
CA VAL A 431 19.57 -13.94 10.90
C VAL A 431 18.72 -13.59 9.68
N ASN A 432 17.45 -13.23 9.90
CA ASN A 432 16.49 -12.94 8.83
C ASN A 432 16.38 -11.45 8.50
N ILE A 433 16.64 -10.59 9.46
CA ILE A 433 16.47 -9.14 9.32
C ILE A 433 17.34 -8.40 10.34
N MET A 434 17.72 -7.17 10.02
CA MET A 434 18.48 -6.28 10.87
C MET A 434 17.60 -5.12 11.36
N ALA A 435 17.78 -4.68 12.59
CA ALA A 435 17.02 -3.56 13.17
C ALA A 435 17.84 -2.72 14.17
N PRO A 436 17.37 -1.50 14.50
CA PRO A 436 18.04 -0.61 15.46
C PRO A 436 18.33 -1.25 16.82
N ALA A 437 19.61 -1.33 17.19
CA ALA A 437 20.06 -2.05 18.38
C ALA A 437 20.83 -1.23 19.40
N VAL A 438 21.49 -0.12 19.01
CA VAL A 438 22.40 0.62 19.89
C VAL A 438 21.80 1.92 20.42
N ASP A 439 21.91 2.17 21.72
CA ASP A 439 21.39 3.38 22.37
C ASP A 439 19.90 3.64 22.09
N VAL A 440 19.13 2.55 22.04
CA VAL A 440 17.68 2.58 21.81
C VAL A 440 17.01 3.12 23.07
N LYS A 441 16.37 4.27 22.93
CA LYS A 441 15.59 4.91 24.00
C LYS A 441 14.21 4.28 24.08
N SER A 442 13.83 3.81 25.27
CA SER A 442 12.50 3.28 25.56
C SER A 442 12.19 3.43 27.05
N LEU A 443 11.12 2.81 27.52
CA LEU A 443 10.58 2.95 28.87
C LEU A 443 11.52 2.38 29.94
N ARG A 444 11.43 2.94 31.14
CA ARG A 444 12.13 2.48 32.34
C ARG A 444 11.09 2.16 33.42
N VAL A 445 11.34 1.10 34.19
CA VAL A 445 10.51 0.73 35.35
C VAL A 445 10.39 1.90 36.33
N GLY A 446 9.19 2.07 36.88
CA GLY A 446 8.84 3.17 37.79
C GLY A 446 8.67 4.51 37.08
N GLY A 447 8.58 4.52 35.75
CA GLY A 447 8.36 5.71 34.95
C GLY A 447 9.61 6.27 34.26
N GLY A 448 9.38 7.08 33.24
CA GLY A 448 10.41 7.77 32.47
C GLY A 448 11.03 6.87 31.39
N THR A 449 12.29 7.12 31.05
CA THR A 449 12.96 6.41 29.95
C THR A 449 14.39 6.04 30.29
N THR A 450 14.94 5.11 29.52
CA THR A 450 16.35 4.74 29.55
C THR A 450 16.82 4.30 28.16
N ARG A 451 18.13 4.19 27.97
CA ARG A 451 18.76 3.67 26.75
C ARG A 451 19.39 2.32 27.05
N LYS A 452 19.21 1.39 26.12
CA LYS A 452 19.85 0.07 26.16
C LYS A 452 20.36 -0.30 24.77
N SER A 453 21.33 -1.21 24.74
CA SER A 453 21.95 -1.69 23.52
C SER A 453 21.91 -3.22 23.48
N GLY A 454 21.61 -3.79 22.30
CA GLY A 454 21.61 -5.23 22.06
C GLY A 454 20.61 -5.64 20.99
N THR A 455 20.75 -6.87 20.47
CA THR A 455 19.76 -7.49 19.58
C THR A 455 18.39 -7.65 20.27
N SER A 456 18.38 -7.68 21.61
CA SER A 456 17.19 -7.55 22.45
C SER A 456 16.41 -6.25 22.21
N MET A 457 17.06 -5.15 21.83
CA MET A 457 16.42 -3.88 21.46
C MET A 457 16.06 -3.81 19.97
N ALA A 458 16.75 -4.57 19.12
CA ALA A 458 16.42 -4.72 17.69
C ALA A 458 15.11 -5.49 17.49
N THR A 459 14.99 -6.63 18.18
CA THR A 459 13.85 -7.55 18.11
C THR A 459 12.48 -6.88 18.28
N PRO A 460 12.23 -6.03 19.30
CA PRO A 460 10.92 -5.41 19.51
C PRO A 460 10.54 -4.41 18.42
N HIS A 461 11.49 -3.84 17.66
CA HIS A 461 11.15 -3.05 16.48
C HIS A 461 10.49 -3.93 15.41
N VAL A 462 11.03 -5.13 15.18
CA VAL A 462 10.52 -6.09 14.19
C VAL A 462 9.21 -6.72 14.66
N VAL A 463 9.08 -7.08 15.94
CA VAL A 463 7.82 -7.61 16.47
C VAL A 463 6.70 -6.56 16.42
N GLY A 464 7.01 -5.32 16.81
CA GLY A 464 6.06 -4.22 16.66
C GLY A 464 5.70 -3.97 15.19
N LEU A 465 6.66 -4.08 14.27
CA LEU A 465 6.38 -3.95 12.84
C LEU A 465 5.53 -5.11 12.31
N ALA A 466 5.76 -6.34 12.77
CA ALA A 466 4.95 -7.49 12.42
C ALA A 466 3.50 -7.29 12.88
N ALA A 467 3.28 -6.77 14.09
CA ALA A 467 1.94 -6.42 14.58
C ALA A 467 1.27 -5.34 13.73
N TYR A 468 2.03 -4.29 13.40
CA TYR A 468 1.57 -3.21 12.52
C TYR A 468 1.16 -3.73 11.14
N LEU A 469 2.06 -4.43 10.44
CA LEU A 469 1.79 -4.95 9.08
C LEU A 469 0.73 -6.05 9.08
N GLY A 470 0.74 -6.95 10.06
CA GLY A 470 -0.26 -8.01 10.16
C GLY A 470 -1.67 -7.45 10.30
N SER A 471 -1.83 -6.41 11.13
CA SER A 471 -3.12 -5.72 11.29
C SER A 471 -3.54 -4.90 10.07
N LEU A 472 -2.56 -4.28 9.39
CA LEU A 472 -2.79 -3.36 8.28
C LEU A 472 -3.06 -4.09 6.95
N GLU A 473 -2.36 -5.19 6.75
CA GLU A 473 -2.34 -5.95 5.49
C GLU A 473 -3.09 -7.30 5.59
N GLY A 474 -3.58 -7.68 6.78
CA GLY A 474 -4.30 -8.93 6.98
C GLY A 474 -3.41 -10.17 6.88
N ILE A 475 -2.13 -10.03 7.19
CA ILE A 475 -1.13 -11.12 7.10
C ILE A 475 -0.97 -11.77 8.48
N SER A 476 -1.00 -13.09 8.52
CA SER A 476 -0.83 -13.89 9.74
C SER A 476 0.30 -14.91 9.62
N GLY A 477 0.92 -15.28 10.74
CA GLY A 477 1.94 -16.32 10.84
C GLY A 477 3.37 -15.82 10.59
N THR A 478 4.35 -16.46 11.24
CA THR A 478 5.76 -16.02 11.24
C THR A 478 6.38 -15.94 9.85
N SER A 479 6.28 -16.99 9.04
CA SER A 479 6.95 -17.04 7.74
C SER A 479 6.47 -15.93 6.79
N ALA A 480 5.15 -15.73 6.69
CA ALA A 480 4.56 -14.74 5.79
C ALA A 480 4.90 -13.30 6.23
N LEU A 481 4.78 -13.01 7.51
CA LEU A 481 5.09 -11.68 8.06
C LEU A 481 6.59 -11.37 8.01
N CYS A 482 7.46 -12.32 8.37
CA CYS A 482 8.91 -12.11 8.32
C CYS A 482 9.37 -11.87 6.87
N ARG A 483 8.83 -12.64 5.91
CA ARG A 483 9.06 -12.40 4.47
C ARG A 483 8.58 -11.02 4.04
N ARG A 484 7.39 -10.61 4.46
CA ARG A 484 6.85 -9.28 4.13
C ARG A 484 7.75 -8.16 4.66
N ILE A 485 8.27 -8.30 5.87
CA ILE A 485 9.23 -7.35 6.45
C ILE A 485 10.52 -7.30 5.63
N GLN A 486 11.03 -8.46 5.20
CA GLN A 486 12.22 -8.56 4.33
C GLN A 486 12.00 -7.91 2.96
N GLU A 487 10.81 -8.05 2.37
CA GLU A 487 10.46 -7.42 1.08
C GLU A 487 10.44 -5.90 1.17
N LEU A 488 9.99 -5.34 2.29
CA LEU A 488 9.94 -3.89 2.53
C LEU A 488 11.31 -3.30 2.89
N ALA A 489 12.19 -4.10 3.49
CA ALA A 489 13.46 -3.69 4.07
C ALA A 489 14.29 -2.79 3.13
N THR A 490 15.04 -1.89 3.74
CA THR A 490 16.10 -1.16 3.03
C THR A 490 17.26 -2.12 2.80
N LYS A 491 17.51 -2.44 1.52
CA LYS A 491 18.55 -3.38 1.11
C LYS A 491 19.90 -2.68 1.09
N ASP A 492 20.94 -3.42 1.46
CA ASP A 492 22.35 -3.04 1.30
C ASP A 492 22.74 -1.73 2.01
N ALA A 493 21.99 -1.33 3.03
CA ALA A 493 22.26 -0.13 3.80
C ALA A 493 23.43 -0.31 4.79
N ILE A 494 23.64 -1.53 5.28
CA ILE A 494 24.62 -1.79 6.34
C ILE A 494 26.01 -1.93 5.72
N THR A 495 26.90 -0.99 6.03
CA THR A 495 28.18 -0.83 5.31
C THR A 495 29.23 -1.91 5.63
N ASP A 496 29.20 -2.47 6.84
CA ASP A 496 30.16 -3.47 7.36
C ASP A 496 29.47 -4.81 7.70
N GLN A 497 28.42 -5.16 6.97
CA GLN A 497 27.67 -6.40 7.20
C GLN A 497 28.54 -7.64 6.95
N SER A 498 28.38 -8.65 7.81
CA SER A 498 29.00 -9.97 7.63
C SER A 498 28.48 -10.63 6.35
N LYS A 499 29.38 -11.18 5.53
CA LYS A 499 29.06 -11.68 4.18
C LYS A 499 27.95 -12.72 4.14
N ASP A 500 27.87 -13.57 5.16
CA ASP A 500 26.90 -14.67 5.25
C ASP A 500 25.62 -14.26 6.01
N THR A 501 25.46 -12.96 6.28
CA THR A 501 24.30 -12.37 6.96
C THR A 501 23.54 -11.50 6.00
N VAL A 502 22.21 -11.55 6.06
CA VAL A 502 21.36 -10.68 5.23
C VAL A 502 21.67 -9.20 5.47
N ASN A 503 21.73 -8.41 4.39
CA ASN A 503 21.84 -6.95 4.47
C ASN A 503 20.46 -6.31 4.23
N LEU A 504 19.55 -6.58 5.16
CA LEU A 504 18.16 -6.14 5.11
C LEU A 504 17.85 -5.35 6.39
N LEU A 505 17.79 -4.03 6.30
CA LEU A 505 17.47 -3.17 7.43
C LEU A 505 15.98 -2.85 7.44
N THR A 506 15.33 -3.17 8.56
CA THR A 506 13.88 -3.07 8.76
C THR A 506 13.31 -1.73 8.30
N PHE A 507 12.21 -1.76 7.53
CA PHE A 507 11.49 -0.58 7.04
C PHE A 507 9.98 -0.82 7.12
N ASN A 508 9.22 0.19 7.58
CA ASN A 508 7.82 0.04 7.92
C ASN A 508 6.85 0.18 6.73
N GLY A 509 7.35 0.59 5.55
CA GLY A 509 6.54 0.73 4.35
C GLY A 509 5.59 1.94 4.35
N ALA A 510 5.57 2.74 5.42
CA ALA A 510 4.71 3.91 5.50
C ALA A 510 5.36 5.08 4.75
N SER A 511 4.57 5.78 3.94
CA SER A 511 5.00 7.01 3.29
C SER A 511 3.86 8.01 3.25
N VAL A 512 4.18 9.27 3.50
CA VAL A 512 3.31 10.37 3.09
C VAL A 512 3.41 10.48 1.57
N ALA A 513 2.27 10.52 0.88
CA ALA A 513 2.26 10.90 -0.53
C ALA A 513 3.02 12.22 -0.63
N ARG A 514 4.11 12.27 -1.41
CA ARG A 514 4.74 13.54 -1.75
C ARG A 514 3.65 14.38 -2.39
N GLU A 515 3.17 15.41 -1.69
CA GLU A 515 2.54 16.53 -2.39
C GLU A 515 3.52 16.89 -3.49
N GLY A 516 3.07 16.79 -4.74
CA GLY A 516 3.88 17.12 -5.90
C GLY A 516 4.40 18.54 -5.71
N GLY A 517 5.65 18.64 -5.27
CA GLY A 517 6.34 19.89 -5.05
C GLY A 517 6.55 20.57 -6.39
N GLY A 518 5.54 21.32 -6.83
CA GLY A 518 5.72 22.37 -7.79
C GLY A 518 6.84 23.27 -7.28
N GLY A 519 7.94 23.32 -8.04
CA GLY A 519 9.14 24.06 -7.70
C GLY A 519 8.84 25.55 -7.50
N GLY A 520 8.48 25.92 -6.27
CA GLY A 520 8.49 27.28 -5.78
C GLY A 520 9.91 27.63 -5.33
N GLN A 521 10.79 27.90 -6.29
CA GLN A 521 12.15 28.35 -6.03
C GLN A 521 12.11 29.75 -5.40
N ARG A 522 12.05 29.82 -4.06
CA ARG A 522 12.39 31.06 -3.33
C ARG A 522 13.91 31.23 -3.38
N ARG A 523 14.38 32.13 -4.24
CA ARG A 523 15.76 32.63 -4.22
C ARG A 523 15.84 33.96 -3.47
N ARG A 524 16.60 33.96 -2.37
CA ARG A 524 17.72 34.87 -1.99
C ARG A 524 17.80 34.96 -0.47
N GLY A 525 18.98 34.87 0.17
CA GLY A 525 20.34 34.74 -0.34
C GLY A 525 21.34 34.57 0.82
N GLY A 526 22.56 34.17 0.49
CA GLY A 526 23.66 34.03 1.46
C GLY A 526 24.74 33.06 0.96
N GLU A 527 25.80 33.65 0.44
CA GLU A 527 27.17 33.20 0.12
C GLU A 527 27.69 31.84 0.64
N GLY A 528 28.55 31.18 -0.16
CA GLY A 528 29.52 30.19 0.35
C GLY A 528 29.78 28.96 -0.54
N GLU A 529 30.81 29.07 -1.39
CA GLU A 529 31.82 28.04 -1.78
C GLU A 529 31.43 26.60 -2.22
N GLY A 530 31.81 26.29 -3.47
CA GLY A 530 32.68 25.16 -3.87
C GLY A 530 32.30 23.72 -3.49
N GLY A 531 31.85 22.94 -4.48
CA GLY A 531 31.81 21.48 -4.36
C GLY A 531 31.25 20.79 -5.60
N ASP A 532 32.15 20.21 -6.39
CA ASP A 532 31.88 19.34 -7.53
C ASP A 532 31.12 18.09 -7.08
N ASN A 533 30.00 17.74 -7.72
CA ASN A 533 29.35 16.44 -7.51
C ASN A 533 28.58 16.00 -8.76
N SER A 534 29.18 15.04 -9.45
CA SER A 534 28.57 14.27 -10.53
C SER A 534 27.46 13.38 -9.96
N SER A 535 26.22 13.65 -10.39
CA SER A 535 25.04 12.84 -10.04
C SER A 535 24.87 11.67 -11.02
N PRO A 536 24.65 10.42 -10.57
CA PRO A 536 24.26 9.32 -11.44
C PRO A 536 22.74 9.34 -11.72
N PRO A 537 22.26 8.65 -12.78
CA PRO A 537 20.92 8.84 -13.31
C PRO A 537 19.83 8.20 -12.44
N SER A 538 18.71 8.91 -12.37
CA SER A 538 17.46 8.48 -11.75
C SER A 538 16.83 7.29 -12.49
N TYR A 539 16.59 6.20 -11.77
CA TYR A 539 15.77 5.08 -12.26
C TYR A 539 14.29 5.32 -11.93
N GLU A 540 13.44 5.30 -12.97
CA GLU A 540 11.98 5.27 -12.87
C GLU A 540 11.53 3.93 -12.27
N ALA A 541 10.79 3.99 -11.16
CA ALA A 541 10.05 2.85 -10.63
C ALA A 541 8.78 2.63 -11.46
N SER A 542 8.82 1.65 -12.35
CA SER A 542 7.63 1.12 -13.04
C SER A 542 6.98 0.06 -12.14
N PHE A 543 5.77 0.34 -11.67
CA PHE A 543 4.91 -0.68 -11.04
C PHE A 543 4.25 -1.52 -12.14
N PHE A 544 4.34 -2.86 -12.00
CA PHE A 544 3.53 -3.83 -12.72
C PHE A 544 2.64 -4.58 -11.74
#